data_AF-A0A7D4ARP6-F1
#
_entry.id   AF-A0A7D4ARP6-F1
#
_cell.length_a   1.000
_cell.length_b   1.000
_cell.length_c   1.000
_cell.angle_alpha   90.00
_cell.angle_beta   90.00
_cell.angle_gamma   90.00
#
_symmetry.space_group_name_H-M   'P 1'
#
loop_
_entity.id
_entity.type
_entity.pdbx_description
1 polymer ?
#
loop_
_entity_poly.entity_id
_entity_poly.type
_entity_poly.pdbx_seq_one_letter_code
_entity_poly.pdbx_strand_id
1 'polypeptide(L)'
;MGQAALQFMERGLEARALSGVGGYGGLDPRPGRVIWLDERDRLAARVRAALEGGCDGSRTALLGSLAAGTADVYSDIDVEWIVPDARFDSSLESLRAVLNEVQPVADVRFDPDFLHSDRRRLVFVRFRGVPLFWRLDLSVRASSVDESYDQDEPRARAQDGEWSRPASALANAIGAVKAVARRRPDDARGLIDRGFARIGSPDRATGAWIDDVARLARAAAAREPRLGDLADETIALANEHLAHP
;
A
#
# COMPACT_ATOMS: atom_id res chain seq x y z
N MET A 1 22.78 -2.38 -42.24
CA MET A 1 21.71 -1.88 -41.35
C MET A 1 22.13 -2.10 -39.91
N GLY A 2 22.95 -1.18 -39.41
CA GLY A 2 23.56 -1.21 -38.08
C GLY A 2 23.84 0.22 -37.64
N GLN A 3 23.97 0.41 -36.33
CA GLN A 3 24.18 1.69 -35.62
C GLN A 3 22.94 2.59 -35.42
N ALA A 4 22.00 2.14 -34.58
CA ALA A 4 21.05 3.04 -33.90
C ALA A 4 20.54 2.50 -32.55
N ALA A 5 21.32 1.67 -31.85
CA ALA A 5 20.93 1.06 -30.56
C ALA A 5 21.99 1.22 -29.44
N LEU A 6 22.91 2.18 -29.58
CA LEU A 6 24.06 2.37 -28.67
C LEU A 6 24.28 3.86 -28.34
N GLN A 7 23.20 4.59 -28.03
CA GLN A 7 23.30 6.03 -27.73
C GLN A 7 22.48 6.52 -26.51
N PHE A 8 22.07 5.62 -25.61
CA PHE A 8 21.39 6.03 -24.36
C PHE A 8 22.05 5.54 -23.06
N MET A 9 23.30 5.04 -23.12
CA MET A 9 24.05 4.55 -21.94
C MET A 9 25.36 5.28 -21.61
N GLU A 10 25.71 6.40 -22.25
CA GLU A 10 27.06 7.02 -22.08
C GLU A 10 27.11 8.55 -21.90
N ARG A 11 26.13 9.19 -21.24
CA ARG A 11 26.31 10.57 -20.76
C ARG A 11 25.69 10.79 -19.39
N GLY A 12 26.53 10.71 -18.36
CA GLY A 12 26.19 11.06 -16.99
C GLY A 12 27.27 10.73 -15.95
N LEU A 13 28.28 9.96 -16.33
CA LEU A 13 29.50 9.72 -15.55
C LEU A 13 30.66 10.48 -16.23
N GLU A 14 30.80 11.78 -15.93
CA GLU A 14 32.06 12.54 -15.89
C GLU A 14 31.77 14.05 -15.74
N ALA A 15 31.63 14.50 -14.50
CA ALA A 15 31.93 15.87 -14.10
C ALA A 15 32.05 15.92 -12.56
N ARG A 16 33.25 15.62 -12.05
CA ARG A 16 33.64 15.98 -10.68
C ARG A 16 34.69 17.10 -10.75
N ALA A 17 34.56 18.01 -9.80
CA ALA A 17 35.47 19.09 -9.41
C ALA A 17 35.35 20.42 -10.18
N LEU A 18 34.71 21.42 -9.56
CA LEU A 18 35.39 22.55 -8.90
C LEU A 18 34.37 23.51 -8.25
N SER A 19 34.60 23.85 -6.96
CA SER A 19 34.04 24.98 -6.16
C SER A 19 32.51 25.09 -6.00
N GLY A 20 31.88 25.28 -4.84
CA GLY A 20 32.29 25.55 -3.47
C GLY A 20 31.08 26.12 -2.70
N VAL A 21 30.88 25.68 -1.45
CA VAL A 21 30.10 26.31 -0.37
C VAL A 21 28.56 26.28 -0.46
N GLY A 22 27.93 25.54 0.48
CA GLY A 22 26.55 25.85 0.93
C GLY A 22 25.65 24.70 1.40
N GLY A 23 25.94 24.10 2.57
CA GLY A 23 24.92 23.57 3.48
C GLY A 23 24.20 22.26 3.15
N TYR A 24 24.80 21.12 3.48
CA TYR A 24 24.05 19.89 3.77
C TYR A 24 23.30 20.05 5.09
N GLY A 25 21.98 20.24 5.02
CA GLY A 25 21.08 20.12 6.16
C GLY A 25 20.99 18.66 6.59
N GLY A 26 21.56 18.36 7.76
CA GLY A 26 21.71 17.02 8.30
C GLY A 26 20.38 16.28 8.45
N LEU A 27 20.35 15.06 7.91
CA LEU A 27 19.48 14.00 8.42
C LEU A 27 19.99 13.66 9.82
N ASP A 28 19.24 14.08 10.84
CA ASP A 28 19.40 13.59 12.21
C ASP A 28 19.07 12.08 12.23
N PRO A 29 20.05 11.19 12.38
CA PRO A 29 19.79 9.76 12.46
C PRO A 29 19.49 9.45 13.92
N ARG A 30 18.23 9.66 14.34
CA ARG A 30 17.77 9.05 15.59
C ARG A 30 17.94 7.53 15.46
N PRO A 31 18.70 6.85 16.34
CA PRO A 31 19.14 5.47 16.15
C PRO A 31 18.01 4.43 16.08
N GLY A 32 16.75 4.81 16.36
CA GLY A 32 15.59 3.95 16.10
C GLY A 32 15.05 4.02 14.68
N ARG A 33 15.18 5.13 13.94
CA ARG A 33 14.42 5.38 12.69
C ARG A 33 14.93 4.59 11.48
N VAL A 34 16.24 4.30 11.45
CA VAL A 34 16.90 3.51 10.39
C VAL A 34 16.56 2.02 10.53
N ILE A 35 16.40 1.52 11.76
CA ILE A 35 16.10 0.12 12.05
C ILE A 35 14.77 -0.31 11.43
N TRP A 36 13.75 0.55 11.45
CA TRP A 36 12.43 0.25 10.89
C TRP A 36 12.43 0.14 9.36
N LEU A 37 13.18 0.97 8.64
CA LEU A 37 13.19 0.90 7.17
C LEU A 37 13.79 -0.42 6.69
N ASP A 38 14.85 -0.89 7.35
CA ASP A 38 15.44 -2.20 7.09
C ASP A 38 14.46 -3.35 7.39
N GLU A 39 13.59 -3.21 8.39
CA GLU A 39 12.59 -4.23 8.74
C GLU A 39 11.48 -4.35 7.69
N ARG A 40 10.99 -3.24 7.13
CA ARG A 40 10.00 -3.27 6.05
C ARG A 40 10.58 -3.96 4.82
N ASP A 41 11.80 -3.60 4.44
CA ASP A 41 12.42 -4.13 3.24
C ASP A 41 12.73 -5.63 3.41
N ARG A 42 13.13 -6.07 4.62
CA ARG A 42 13.23 -7.49 4.97
C ARG A 42 11.87 -8.20 4.93
N LEU A 43 10.80 -7.58 5.42
CA LEU A 43 9.44 -8.15 5.32
C LEU A 43 9.04 -8.32 3.85
N ALA A 44 9.24 -7.30 3.02
CA ALA A 44 8.96 -7.36 1.58
C ALA A 44 9.76 -8.47 0.88
N ALA A 45 11.05 -8.62 1.20
CA ALA A 45 11.88 -9.69 0.66
C ALA A 45 11.38 -11.08 1.06
N ARG A 46 10.98 -11.28 2.33
CA ARG A 46 10.43 -12.57 2.79
C ARG A 46 9.07 -12.87 2.17
N VAL A 47 8.20 -11.87 2.03
CA VAL A 47 6.91 -12.01 1.33
C VAL A 47 7.15 -12.49 -0.09
N ARG A 48 8.03 -11.82 -0.83
CA ARG A 48 8.38 -12.20 -2.21
C ARG A 48 8.90 -13.63 -2.31
N ALA A 49 9.84 -14.00 -1.43
CA ALA A 49 10.40 -15.34 -1.41
C ALA A 49 9.34 -16.41 -1.11
N ALA A 50 8.43 -16.15 -0.18
CA ALA A 50 7.34 -17.08 0.14
C ALA A 50 6.33 -17.22 -0.99
N LEU A 51 5.96 -16.12 -1.67
CA LEU A 51 5.08 -16.15 -2.84
C LEU A 51 5.68 -16.96 -3.99
N GLU A 52 6.96 -16.73 -4.30
CA GLU A 52 7.68 -17.50 -5.34
C GLU A 52 7.83 -18.98 -4.95
N GLY A 53 8.15 -19.27 -3.69
CA GLY A 53 8.26 -20.63 -3.17
C GLY A 53 6.92 -21.37 -3.06
N GLY A 54 5.81 -20.64 -2.96
CA GLY A 54 4.45 -21.20 -2.88
C GLY A 54 3.81 -21.51 -4.23
N CYS A 55 4.39 -21.04 -5.34
CA CYS A 55 3.85 -21.27 -6.68
C CYS A 55 4.98 -21.42 -7.72
N ASP A 56 5.28 -22.68 -8.07
CA ASP A 56 6.29 -23.00 -9.08
C ASP A 56 6.05 -22.28 -10.41
N GLY A 57 7.11 -21.66 -10.94
CA GLY A 57 7.06 -20.89 -12.19
C GLY A 57 6.46 -19.49 -12.04
N SER A 58 6.10 -19.07 -10.82
CA SER A 58 5.75 -17.69 -10.54
C SER A 58 7.00 -16.81 -10.33
N ARG A 59 6.81 -15.49 -10.37
CA ARG A 59 7.86 -14.52 -10.06
C ARG A 59 7.27 -13.27 -9.41
N THR A 60 8.08 -12.55 -8.67
CA THR A 60 7.68 -11.30 -8.02
C THR A 60 8.58 -10.13 -8.36
N ALA A 61 7.99 -8.95 -8.41
CA ALA A 61 8.70 -7.68 -8.50
C ALA A 61 8.23 -6.73 -7.39
N LEU A 62 9.15 -5.91 -6.88
CA LEU A 62 8.74 -4.74 -6.09
C LEU A 62 8.17 -3.69 -7.04
N LEU A 63 7.17 -2.97 -6.57
CA LEU A 63 6.62 -1.81 -7.23
C LEU A 63 6.81 -0.55 -6.36
N GLY A 64 6.34 0.58 -6.89
CA GLY A 64 6.19 1.81 -6.13
C GLY A 64 7.47 2.31 -5.49
N SER A 65 7.33 2.88 -4.29
CA SER A 65 8.41 3.62 -3.63
C SER A 65 9.57 2.72 -3.18
N LEU A 66 9.33 1.44 -2.88
CA LEU A 66 10.39 0.50 -2.53
C LEU A 66 11.24 0.16 -3.76
N ALA A 67 10.61 -0.11 -4.91
CA ALA A 67 11.33 -0.36 -6.15
C ALA A 67 12.15 0.85 -6.60
N ALA A 68 11.61 2.05 -6.44
CA ALA A 68 12.27 3.30 -6.82
C ALA A 68 13.37 3.75 -5.83
N GLY A 69 13.49 3.12 -4.65
CA GLY A 69 14.41 3.55 -3.59
C GLY A 69 14.02 4.90 -2.95
N THR A 70 12.76 5.31 -3.08
CA THR A 70 12.24 6.59 -2.54
C THR A 70 11.28 6.39 -1.37
N ALA A 71 11.23 5.17 -0.81
CA ALA A 71 10.33 4.84 0.27
C ALA A 71 10.69 5.58 1.57
N ASP A 72 9.68 6.11 2.25
CA ASP A 72 9.82 6.74 3.57
C ASP A 72 9.13 5.88 4.64
N VAL A 73 9.09 6.35 5.89
CA VAL A 73 8.48 5.61 7.00
C VAL A 73 6.97 5.33 6.84
N TYR A 74 6.30 6.04 5.93
CA TYR A 74 4.86 5.94 5.66
C TYR A 74 4.54 5.09 4.42
N SER A 75 5.55 4.60 3.69
CA SER A 75 5.34 3.74 2.53
C SER A 75 4.83 2.36 2.91
N ASP A 76 3.82 1.92 2.17
CA ASP A 76 3.33 0.55 2.04
C ASP A 76 4.37 -0.34 1.35
N ILE A 77 4.04 -1.62 1.20
CA ILE A 77 4.82 -2.60 0.46
C ILE A 77 4.03 -2.93 -0.81
N ASP A 78 4.48 -2.43 -1.95
CA ASP A 78 3.87 -2.76 -3.24
C ASP A 78 4.62 -3.92 -3.91
N VAL A 79 3.90 -5.00 -4.23
CA VAL A 79 4.46 -6.20 -4.87
C VAL A 79 3.60 -6.60 -6.06
N GLU A 80 4.23 -6.92 -7.18
CA GLU A 80 3.61 -7.68 -8.26
C GLU A 80 3.97 -9.16 -8.09
N TRP A 81 2.98 -10.04 -8.21
CA TRP A 81 3.15 -11.49 -8.28
C TRP A 81 2.53 -12.02 -9.56
N ILE A 82 3.39 -12.47 -10.46
CA ILE A 82 3.01 -13.02 -11.76
C ILE A 82 3.00 -14.54 -11.62
N VAL A 83 1.85 -15.15 -11.83
CA VAL A 83 1.65 -16.60 -11.69
C VAL A 83 1.32 -17.24 -13.04
N PRO A 84 1.67 -18.53 -13.25
CA PRO A 84 1.20 -19.25 -14.43
C PRO A 84 -0.32 -19.25 -14.50
N ASP A 85 -0.88 -19.10 -15.70
CA ASP A 85 -2.33 -19.03 -15.93
C ASP A 85 -3.11 -20.16 -15.26
N ALA A 86 -2.65 -21.40 -15.43
CA ALA A 86 -3.30 -22.59 -14.85
C ALA A 86 -3.25 -22.66 -13.31
N ARG A 87 -2.49 -21.76 -12.67
CA ARG A 87 -2.32 -21.70 -11.21
C ARG A 87 -2.99 -20.49 -10.58
N PHE A 88 -3.58 -19.59 -11.37
CA PHE A 88 -4.09 -18.31 -10.88
C PHE A 88 -5.04 -18.48 -9.68
N ASP A 89 -6.13 -19.24 -9.85
CA ASP A 89 -7.12 -19.45 -8.77
C ASP A 89 -6.50 -20.15 -7.55
N SER A 90 -5.77 -21.25 -7.76
CA SER A 90 -5.11 -21.97 -6.67
C SER A 90 -4.08 -21.13 -5.90
N SER A 91 -3.45 -20.15 -6.57
CA SER A 91 -2.50 -19.23 -5.94
C SER A 91 -3.22 -18.22 -5.05
N LEU A 92 -4.42 -17.76 -5.45
CA LEU A 92 -5.26 -16.89 -4.64
C LEU A 92 -5.85 -17.63 -3.43
N GLU A 93 -6.29 -18.88 -3.62
CA GLU A 93 -6.82 -19.72 -2.55
C GLU A 93 -5.77 -19.99 -1.45
N SER A 94 -4.52 -20.24 -1.86
CA SER A 94 -3.41 -20.51 -0.94
C SER A 94 -2.74 -19.26 -0.37
N LEU A 95 -3.01 -18.07 -0.93
CA LEU A 95 -2.31 -16.82 -0.61
C LEU A 95 -2.22 -16.54 0.90
N ARG A 96 -3.33 -16.69 1.62
CA ARG A 96 -3.35 -16.44 3.08
C ARG A 96 -2.43 -17.39 3.83
N ALA A 97 -2.38 -18.67 3.44
CA ALA A 97 -1.52 -19.66 4.09
C ALA A 97 -0.04 -19.32 3.85
N VAL A 98 0.34 -19.04 2.60
CA VAL A 98 1.71 -18.64 2.22
C VAL A 98 2.15 -17.39 3.00
N LEU A 99 1.31 -16.37 3.08
CA LEU A 99 1.66 -15.15 3.79
C LEU A 99 1.75 -15.34 5.32
N ASN A 100 0.96 -16.24 5.90
CA ASN A 100 1.04 -16.58 7.33
C ASN A 100 2.38 -17.21 7.73
N GLU A 101 3.08 -17.89 6.82
CA GLU A 101 4.41 -18.44 7.08
C GLU A 101 5.47 -17.34 7.25
N VAL A 102 5.25 -16.17 6.64
CA VAL A 102 6.15 -15.02 6.75
C VAL A 102 5.85 -14.20 7.99
N GLN A 103 4.58 -13.86 8.19
CA GLN A 103 4.09 -13.06 9.30
C GLN A 103 2.58 -13.33 9.47
N PRO A 104 2.06 -13.46 10.71
CA PRO A 104 0.63 -13.73 10.90
C PRO A 104 -0.25 -12.67 10.24
N VAL A 105 -1.15 -13.11 9.37
CA VAL A 105 -2.07 -12.24 8.62
C VAL A 105 -3.24 -11.83 9.51
N ALA A 106 -3.38 -10.53 9.72
CA ALA A 106 -4.50 -9.96 10.47
C ALA A 106 -5.74 -9.78 9.60
N ASP A 107 -5.58 -9.34 8.35
CA ASP A 107 -6.70 -9.11 7.43
C ASP A 107 -6.25 -9.29 5.97
N VAL A 108 -7.17 -9.75 5.11
CA VAL A 108 -6.98 -9.84 3.65
C VAL A 108 -8.22 -9.28 3.01
N ARG A 109 -8.04 -8.35 2.07
CA ARG A 109 -9.11 -7.74 1.31
C ARG A 109 -8.75 -7.68 -0.16
N PHE A 110 -9.77 -7.77 -1.00
CA PHE A 110 -9.62 -7.59 -2.43
C PHE A 110 -10.08 -6.19 -2.82
N ASP A 111 -9.41 -5.64 -3.82
CA ASP A 111 -9.83 -4.40 -4.43
C ASP A 111 -11.17 -4.59 -5.16
N PRO A 112 -12.15 -3.70 -4.93
CA PRO A 112 -13.46 -3.83 -5.55
C PRO A 112 -13.41 -3.67 -7.08
N ASP A 113 -12.44 -2.97 -7.65
CA ASP A 113 -12.40 -2.73 -9.11
C ASP A 113 -11.92 -3.97 -9.88
N PHE A 114 -11.25 -4.91 -9.20
CA PHE A 114 -10.73 -6.16 -9.77
C PHE A 114 -11.24 -7.41 -9.03
N LEU A 115 -12.35 -7.32 -8.29
CA LEU A 115 -12.83 -8.42 -7.44
C LEU A 115 -13.17 -9.69 -8.24
N HIS A 116 -13.70 -9.54 -9.45
CA HIS A 116 -14.19 -10.64 -10.29
C HIS A 116 -13.37 -10.88 -11.57
N SER A 117 -12.28 -10.15 -11.79
CA SER A 117 -11.40 -10.38 -12.96
C SER A 117 -10.88 -11.84 -12.99
N ASP A 118 -10.86 -12.52 -14.11
CA ASP A 118 -10.45 -13.94 -14.13
C ASP A 118 -8.93 -14.15 -14.12
N ARG A 119 -8.14 -13.09 -14.32
CA ARG A 119 -6.68 -13.17 -14.44
C ARG A 119 -5.90 -12.10 -13.69
N ARG A 120 -6.59 -11.23 -12.94
CA ARG A 120 -5.96 -10.19 -12.13
C ARG A 120 -6.70 -9.97 -10.81
N ARG A 121 -5.96 -9.84 -9.71
CA ARG A 121 -6.47 -9.38 -8.41
C ARG A 121 -5.53 -8.32 -7.88
N LEU A 122 -6.09 -7.32 -7.19
CA LEU A 122 -5.33 -6.49 -6.28
C LEU A 122 -5.77 -6.86 -4.85
N VAL A 123 -4.80 -7.22 -4.02
CA VAL A 123 -5.01 -7.75 -2.68
C VAL A 123 -4.32 -6.86 -1.67
N PHE A 124 -5.07 -6.39 -0.69
CA PHE A 124 -4.58 -5.63 0.43
C PHE A 124 -4.45 -6.53 1.65
N VAL A 125 -3.24 -6.64 2.20
CA VAL A 125 -2.95 -7.51 3.34
C VAL A 125 -2.41 -6.68 4.50
N ARG A 126 -3.01 -6.89 5.67
CA ARG A 126 -2.48 -6.39 6.94
C ARG A 126 -1.93 -7.56 7.73
N PHE A 127 -0.74 -7.38 8.28
CA PHE A 127 -0.10 -8.32 9.17
C PHE A 127 -0.27 -7.91 10.63
N ARG A 128 -0.37 -8.89 11.53
CA ARG A 128 -0.42 -8.65 12.97
C ARG A 128 0.95 -8.14 13.45
N GLY A 129 0.96 -7.12 14.30
CA GLY A 129 2.20 -6.58 14.87
C GLY A 129 3.10 -5.85 13.85
N VAL A 130 2.57 -5.51 12.68
CA VAL A 130 3.25 -4.70 11.66
C VAL A 130 2.60 -3.32 11.63
N PRO A 131 3.36 -2.22 11.48
CA PRO A 131 2.80 -0.87 11.41
C PRO A 131 1.70 -0.74 10.35
N LEU A 132 0.62 -0.02 10.67
CA LEU A 132 -0.52 0.16 9.76
C LEU A 132 -0.15 0.81 8.42
N PHE A 133 0.95 1.56 8.35
CA PHE A 133 1.43 2.13 7.10
C PHE A 133 2.02 1.09 6.15
N TRP A 134 2.57 -0.01 6.67
CA TRP A 134 3.23 -1.07 5.88
C TRP A 134 2.24 -2.16 5.45
N ARG A 135 1.07 -1.73 4.99
CA ARG A 135 0.14 -2.61 4.29
C ARG A 135 0.83 -3.20 3.07
N LEU A 136 0.61 -4.48 2.79
CA LEU A 136 1.03 -5.10 1.55
C LEU A 136 -0.07 -4.89 0.50
N ASP A 137 0.30 -4.22 -0.58
CA ASP A 137 -0.51 -4.00 -1.77
C ASP A 137 0.02 -4.95 -2.85
N LEU A 138 -0.64 -6.10 -2.97
CA LEU A 138 -0.22 -7.20 -3.82
C LEU A 138 -1.05 -7.24 -5.10
N SER A 139 -0.44 -6.91 -6.24
CA SER A 139 -1.02 -7.16 -7.55
C SER A 139 -0.69 -8.59 -7.99
N VAL A 140 -1.71 -9.45 -8.06
CA VAL A 140 -1.58 -10.81 -8.58
C VAL A 140 -2.11 -10.83 -10.01
N ARG A 141 -1.32 -11.34 -10.96
CA ARG A 141 -1.80 -11.52 -12.34
C ARG A 141 -1.30 -12.80 -12.99
N ALA A 142 -2.11 -13.33 -13.91
CA ALA A 142 -1.70 -14.42 -14.77
C ALA A 142 -0.60 -13.98 -15.74
N SER A 143 0.25 -14.92 -16.14
CA SER A 143 1.40 -14.65 -17.02
C SER A 143 1.02 -14.17 -18.42
N SER A 144 -0.18 -14.52 -18.90
CA SER A 144 -0.69 -14.15 -20.22
C SER A 144 -1.21 -12.71 -20.34
N VAL A 145 -1.40 -12.00 -19.22
CA VAL A 145 -1.98 -10.65 -19.19
C VAL A 145 -1.01 -9.62 -18.64
N ASP A 146 -1.23 -8.36 -19.02
CA ASP A 146 -0.46 -7.22 -18.53
C ASP A 146 -1.18 -6.48 -17.38
N GLU A 147 -0.57 -5.39 -16.93
CA GLU A 147 -1.06 -4.54 -15.84
C GLU A 147 -2.30 -3.70 -16.18
N SER A 148 -2.77 -3.70 -17.42
CA SER A 148 -3.97 -2.98 -17.85
C SER A 148 -5.21 -3.87 -17.92
N TYR A 149 -5.03 -5.19 -17.80
CA TYR A 149 -6.11 -6.17 -17.91
C TYR A 149 -7.27 -5.85 -16.95
N ASP A 150 -8.47 -5.85 -17.52
CA ASP A 150 -9.76 -5.55 -16.87
C ASP A 150 -9.87 -4.18 -16.18
N GLN A 151 -8.96 -3.23 -16.42
CA GLN A 151 -8.99 -1.92 -15.75
C GLN A 151 -10.31 -1.15 -15.99
N ASP A 152 -10.86 -1.24 -17.20
CA ASP A 152 -12.10 -0.57 -17.58
C ASP A 152 -13.29 -1.52 -17.68
N GLU A 153 -13.13 -2.79 -17.28
CA GLU A 153 -14.13 -3.84 -17.48
C GLU A 153 -15.16 -3.86 -16.35
N PRO A 154 -16.45 -3.54 -16.59
CA PRO A 154 -17.46 -3.51 -15.55
C PRO A 154 -17.70 -4.88 -14.90
N ARG A 155 -17.55 -6.00 -15.64
CA ARG A 155 -17.78 -7.34 -15.09
C ARG A 155 -16.73 -7.77 -14.07
N ALA A 156 -15.56 -7.11 -14.06
CA ALA A 156 -14.50 -7.36 -13.10
C ALA A 156 -14.74 -6.71 -11.73
N ARG A 157 -15.71 -5.78 -11.65
CA ARG A 157 -15.96 -4.96 -10.47
C ARG A 157 -16.92 -5.63 -9.49
N ALA A 158 -16.71 -5.38 -8.21
CA ALA A 158 -17.58 -5.79 -7.13
C ALA A 158 -18.99 -5.16 -7.29
N GLN A 159 -20.00 -5.96 -7.00
CA GLN A 159 -21.38 -5.56 -6.84
C GLN A 159 -21.61 -4.97 -5.44
N ASP A 160 -22.79 -4.36 -5.26
CA ASP A 160 -23.18 -3.83 -3.96
C ASP A 160 -23.28 -4.95 -2.91
N GLY A 161 -22.62 -4.75 -1.78
CA GLY A 161 -22.57 -5.70 -0.67
C GLY A 161 -21.38 -6.68 -0.71
N GLU A 162 -20.67 -6.79 -1.83
CA GLU A 162 -19.52 -7.71 -1.96
C GLU A 162 -18.21 -7.16 -1.37
N TRP A 163 -18.21 -5.88 -0.99
CA TRP A 163 -17.04 -5.21 -0.47
C TRP A 163 -17.39 -4.31 0.72
N SER A 164 -16.53 -4.30 1.74
CA SER A 164 -16.74 -3.50 2.94
C SER A 164 -16.41 -2.03 2.68
N ARG A 165 -17.46 -1.24 2.47
CA ARG A 165 -17.38 0.23 2.42
C ARG A 165 -16.82 0.84 3.72
N PRO A 166 -17.21 0.39 4.92
CA PRO A 166 -16.61 0.88 6.18
C PRO A 166 -15.11 0.60 6.28
N ALA A 167 -14.65 -0.59 5.88
CA ALA A 167 -13.22 -0.87 5.88
C ALA A 167 -12.47 -0.04 4.82
N SER A 168 -13.09 0.29 3.68
CA SER A 168 -12.52 1.25 2.71
C SER A 168 -12.41 2.66 3.29
N ALA A 169 -13.38 3.10 4.09
CA ALA A 169 -13.30 4.36 4.80
C ALA A 169 -12.13 4.42 5.80
N LEU A 170 -11.88 3.33 6.56
CA LEU A 170 -10.71 3.23 7.43
C LEU A 170 -9.38 3.29 6.66
N ALA A 171 -9.29 2.66 5.49
CA ALA A 171 -8.11 2.77 4.64
C ALA A 171 -7.85 4.22 4.19
N ASN A 172 -8.92 4.99 3.88
CA ASN A 172 -8.80 6.42 3.59
C ASN A 172 -8.33 7.22 4.81
N ALA A 173 -8.81 6.88 6.02
CA ALA A 173 -8.38 7.53 7.25
C ALA A 173 -6.87 7.34 7.51
N ILE A 174 -6.37 6.10 7.36
CA ILE A 174 -4.93 5.81 7.46
C ILE A 174 -4.15 6.59 6.38
N GLY A 175 -4.66 6.62 5.15
CA GLY A 175 -4.08 7.41 4.06
C GLY A 175 -4.02 8.91 4.39
N ALA A 176 -5.06 9.46 5.04
CA ALA A 176 -5.10 10.86 5.45
C ALA A 176 -4.00 11.16 6.47
N VAL A 177 -3.76 10.26 7.44
CA VAL A 177 -2.62 10.39 8.37
C VAL A 177 -1.30 10.43 7.60
N LYS A 178 -1.09 9.52 6.63
CA LYS A 178 0.11 9.54 5.76
C LYS A 178 0.25 10.88 5.02
N ALA A 179 -0.84 11.42 4.49
CA ALA A 179 -0.85 12.66 3.72
C ALA A 179 -0.52 13.88 4.59
N VAL A 180 -1.12 14.02 5.77
CA VAL A 180 -0.80 15.09 6.72
C VAL A 180 0.65 15.02 7.17
N ALA A 181 1.13 13.82 7.52
CA ALA A 181 2.52 13.61 7.94
C ALA A 181 3.54 13.95 6.83
N ARG A 182 3.14 13.84 5.56
CA ARG A 182 3.90 14.27 4.38
C ARG A 182 3.65 15.73 3.97
N ARG A 183 2.95 16.52 4.78
CA ARG A 183 2.60 17.93 4.52
C ARG A 183 1.77 18.13 3.24
N ARG A 184 0.83 17.22 2.99
CA ARG A 184 -0.12 17.25 1.87
C ARG A 184 -1.56 17.38 2.38
N PRO A 185 -1.97 18.56 2.91
CA PRO A 185 -3.27 18.73 3.53
C PRO A 185 -4.45 18.61 2.56
N ASP A 186 -4.28 18.96 1.29
CA ASP A 186 -5.34 18.83 0.27
C ASP A 186 -5.63 17.35 -0.05
N ASP A 187 -4.57 16.53 -0.16
CA ASP A 187 -4.69 15.08 -0.28
C ASP A 187 -5.42 14.49 0.93
N ALA A 188 -5.06 14.93 2.14
CA ALA A 188 -5.69 14.48 3.38
C ALA A 188 -7.18 14.82 3.43
N ARG A 189 -7.56 16.04 3.05
CA ARG A 189 -8.95 16.48 2.93
C ARG A 189 -9.73 15.57 1.98
N GLY A 190 -9.20 15.36 0.77
CA GLY A 190 -9.84 14.50 -0.22
C GLY A 190 -10.01 13.05 0.27
N LEU A 191 -9.05 12.53 1.03
CA LEU A 191 -9.14 11.19 1.63
C LEU A 191 -10.25 11.11 2.69
N ILE A 192 -10.31 12.07 3.62
CA ILE A 192 -11.36 12.11 4.65
C ILE A 192 -12.76 12.25 4.03
N ASP A 193 -12.92 13.16 3.06
CA ASP A 193 -14.20 13.38 2.39
C ASP A 193 -14.67 12.12 1.64
N ARG A 194 -13.77 11.46 0.91
CA ARG A 194 -14.07 10.16 0.29
C ARG A 194 -14.42 9.10 1.34
N GLY A 195 -13.72 9.07 2.46
CA GLY A 195 -14.00 8.15 3.56
C GLY A 195 -15.43 8.29 4.08
N PHE A 196 -15.87 9.51 4.40
CA PHE A 196 -17.25 9.76 4.83
C PHE A 196 -18.26 9.43 3.73
N ALA A 197 -17.95 9.76 2.47
CA ALA A 197 -18.81 9.41 1.34
C ALA A 197 -18.98 7.90 1.15
N ARG A 198 -17.91 7.09 1.32
CA ARG A 198 -17.98 5.61 1.20
C ARG A 198 -19.01 5.01 2.14
N ILE A 199 -19.11 5.56 3.35
CA ILE A 199 -20.07 5.08 4.34
C ILE A 199 -21.43 5.79 4.22
N GLY A 200 -21.59 6.81 3.39
CA GLY A 200 -22.84 7.57 3.26
C GLY A 200 -23.05 8.55 4.42
N SER A 201 -21.98 9.09 4.99
CA SER A 201 -22.05 10.21 5.95
C SER A 201 -22.05 11.56 5.22
N PRO A 202 -22.86 12.55 5.66
CA PRO A 202 -22.78 13.91 5.14
C PRO A 202 -21.55 14.69 5.65
N ASP A 203 -20.83 14.15 6.64
CA ASP A 203 -19.65 14.79 7.23
C ASP A 203 -18.53 15.02 6.22
N ARG A 204 -17.67 16.00 6.51
CA ARG A 204 -16.52 16.39 5.69
C ARG A 204 -15.32 16.70 6.57
N ALA A 205 -14.14 16.79 5.95
CA ALA A 205 -12.92 17.19 6.64
C ALA A 205 -13.04 18.66 7.10
N THR A 206 -12.67 18.92 8.35
CA THR A 206 -12.64 20.25 8.94
C THR A 206 -11.24 20.85 8.89
N GLY A 207 -10.20 20.01 8.81
CA GLY A 207 -8.80 20.40 8.97
C GLY A 207 -8.27 20.16 10.39
N ALA A 208 -9.15 19.83 11.35
CA ALA A 208 -8.75 19.27 12.63
C ALA A 208 -8.45 17.77 12.45
N TRP A 209 -7.27 17.46 11.90
CA TRP A 209 -6.98 16.14 11.33
C TRP A 209 -7.15 14.96 12.30
N ILE A 210 -6.74 15.11 13.55
CA ILE A 210 -6.92 14.06 14.57
C ILE A 210 -8.41 13.79 14.79
N ASP A 211 -9.21 14.84 14.95
CA ASP A 211 -10.66 14.73 15.17
C ASP A 211 -11.40 14.21 13.94
N ASP A 212 -11.00 14.65 12.75
CA ASP A 212 -11.56 14.20 11.48
C ASP A 212 -11.32 12.69 11.27
N VAL A 213 -10.08 12.22 11.52
CA VAL A 213 -9.75 10.79 11.47
C VAL A 213 -10.54 10.02 12.53
N ALA A 214 -10.61 10.52 13.76
CA ALA A 214 -11.32 9.82 14.83
C ALA A 214 -12.83 9.73 14.59
N ARG A 215 -13.45 10.79 14.06
CA ARG A 215 -14.87 10.77 13.68
C ARG A 215 -15.12 9.77 12.56
N LEU A 216 -14.28 9.77 11.52
CA LEU A 216 -14.40 8.82 10.42
C LEU A 216 -14.24 7.36 10.90
N ALA A 217 -13.22 7.10 11.73
CA ALA A 217 -12.95 5.76 12.23
C ALA A 217 -14.10 5.21 13.09
N ARG A 218 -14.61 6.01 14.03
CA ARG A 218 -15.76 5.64 14.86
C ARG A 218 -17.03 5.43 14.03
N ALA A 219 -17.28 6.28 13.03
CA ALA A 219 -18.43 6.14 12.15
C ALA A 219 -18.36 4.87 11.27
N ALA A 220 -17.15 4.47 10.86
CA ALA A 220 -16.94 3.20 10.16
C ALA A 220 -17.20 2.00 11.08
N ALA A 221 -16.62 1.99 12.29
CA ALA A 221 -16.83 0.91 13.26
C ALA A 221 -18.31 0.80 13.72
N ALA A 222 -19.03 1.91 13.82
CA ALA A 222 -20.46 1.89 14.14
C ALA A 222 -21.31 1.16 13.08
N ARG A 223 -20.90 1.25 11.80
CA ARG A 223 -21.57 0.54 10.70
C ARG A 223 -21.14 -0.92 10.58
N GLU A 224 -19.92 -1.23 11.00
CA GLU A 224 -19.37 -2.57 10.93
C GLU A 224 -18.55 -2.87 12.20
N PRO A 225 -19.22 -3.36 13.27
CA PRO A 225 -18.63 -3.47 14.60
C PRO A 225 -17.35 -4.31 14.68
N ARG A 226 -17.20 -5.31 13.80
CA ARG A 226 -15.98 -6.12 13.72
C ARG A 226 -14.71 -5.33 13.35
N LEU A 227 -14.85 -4.08 12.90
CA LEU A 227 -13.74 -3.17 12.61
C LEU A 227 -13.32 -2.32 13.83
N GLY A 228 -13.91 -2.53 15.00
CA GLY A 228 -13.62 -1.76 16.23
C GLY A 228 -12.12 -1.64 16.52
N ASP A 229 -11.42 -2.78 16.60
CA ASP A 229 -9.97 -2.79 16.87
C ASP A 229 -9.18 -1.99 15.83
N LEU A 230 -9.51 -2.11 14.54
CA LEU A 230 -8.83 -1.35 13.48
C LEU A 230 -9.13 0.15 13.57
N ALA A 231 -10.35 0.53 13.96
CA ALA A 231 -10.71 1.92 14.18
C ALA A 231 -9.92 2.51 15.35
N ASP A 232 -9.79 1.77 16.45
CA ASP A 232 -9.00 2.18 17.61
C ASP A 232 -7.51 2.30 17.28
N GLU A 233 -6.94 1.32 16.56
CA GLU A 233 -5.56 1.39 16.05
C GLU A 233 -5.36 2.62 15.14
N THR A 234 -6.33 2.93 14.27
CA THR A 234 -6.28 4.11 13.37
C THR A 234 -6.33 5.43 14.14
N ILE A 235 -7.14 5.50 15.21
CA ILE A 235 -7.21 6.67 16.09
C ILE A 235 -5.89 6.86 16.84
N ALA A 236 -5.33 5.78 17.39
CA ALA A 236 -4.03 5.81 18.07
C ALA A 236 -2.93 6.30 17.12
N LEU A 237 -2.91 5.79 15.89
CA LEU A 237 -1.98 6.19 14.83
C LEU A 237 -2.04 7.71 14.55
N ALA A 238 -3.25 8.27 14.45
CA ALA A 238 -3.41 9.71 14.23
C ALA A 238 -2.87 10.55 15.40
N ASN A 239 -3.13 10.12 16.64
CA ASN A 239 -2.61 10.82 17.82
C ASN A 239 -1.07 10.76 17.87
N GLU A 240 -0.47 9.61 17.59
CA GLU A 240 0.99 9.45 17.59
C GLU A 240 1.68 10.33 16.54
N HIS A 241 1.14 10.37 15.32
CA HIS A 241 1.83 11.00 14.20
C HIS A 241 1.46 12.47 13.97
N LEU A 242 0.33 12.94 14.48
CA LEU A 242 -0.18 14.29 14.19
C LEU A 242 -0.21 15.23 15.40
N ALA A 243 0.04 14.75 16.62
CA ALA A 243 0.00 15.58 17.83
C ALA A 243 1.16 16.59 17.94
N HIS A 244 2.21 16.46 17.13
CA HIS A 244 3.39 17.33 17.16
C HIS A 244 3.76 17.79 15.73
N PRO A 245 3.36 19.00 15.31
CA PRO A 245 3.71 19.56 14.00
C PRO A 245 5.20 19.95 13.86
#